data_AF-N8ULD8-F1
#
_entry.id   AF-N8ULD8-F1
#
_cell.length_a   1.000
_cell.length_b   1.000
_cell.length_c   1.000
_cell.angle_alpha   90.00
_cell.angle_beta   90.00
_cell.angle_gamma   90.00
#
_symmetry.space_group_name_H-M   'P 1'
#
loop_
_entity.id
_entity.type
_entity.pdbx_description
1 polymer ?
#
loop_
_entity_poly.entity_id
_entity_poly.type
_entity_poly.pdbx_seq_one_letter_code
_entity_poly.pdbx_strand_id
1 'polypeptide(L)'
;MNTKLTLRLNDELIEHAKQYAKLHHTSVSQLVAEYFLQLQKIQQQVEHSPLPSITQQLSGILKEHDVTDVKTEYYDALEKKYQ
;
A
#
# COMPACT_ATOMS: atom_id res chain seq x y z
N MET A 1 -1.59 -28.50 -3.76
CA MET A 1 -0.68 -28.85 -4.87
C MET A 1 0.60 -28.08 -4.63
N ASN A 2 1.76 -28.74 -4.56
CA ASN A 2 3.03 -28.07 -4.29
C ASN A 2 3.82 -27.98 -5.61
N THR A 3 4.16 -26.78 -6.03
CA THR A 3 4.93 -26.51 -7.25
C THR A 3 6.31 -25.97 -6.89
N LYS A 4 7.33 -26.28 -7.70
CA LYS A 4 8.70 -25.82 -7.49
C LYS A 4 8.97 -24.59 -8.36
N LEU A 5 9.32 -23.48 -7.74
CA LEU A 5 9.84 -22.29 -8.40
C LEU A 5 11.37 -22.30 -8.32
N THR A 6 12.05 -22.11 -9.45
CA THR A 6 13.52 -21.97 -9.51
C THR A 6 13.86 -20.61 -10.07
N LEU A 7 14.64 -19.82 -9.34
CA LEU A 7 15.06 -18.47 -9.73
C LEU A 7 16.56 -18.47 -9.99
N ARG A 8 16.99 -17.71 -11.01
CA ARG A 8 18.42 -17.41 -11.24
C ARG A 8 18.72 -16.05 -10.61
N LEU A 9 19.68 -16.03 -9.69
CA LEU A 9 20.08 -14.86 -8.91
C LEU A 9 21.60 -14.88 -8.76
N ASN A 10 22.17 -13.74 -8.37
CA ASN A 10 23.59 -13.65 -8.06
C ASN A 10 23.91 -14.47 -6.80
N ASP A 11 25.06 -15.14 -6.78
CA ASP A 11 25.47 -16.02 -5.68
C ASP A 11 25.58 -15.27 -4.35
N GLU A 12 26.10 -14.03 -4.36
CA GLU A 12 26.19 -13.18 -3.17
C GLU A 12 24.81 -12.94 -2.54
N LEU A 13 23.78 -12.67 -3.35
CA LEU A 13 22.41 -12.48 -2.87
C LEU A 13 21.84 -13.75 -2.25
N ILE A 14 22.16 -14.93 -2.81
CA ILE A 14 21.73 -16.22 -2.27
C ILE A 14 22.35 -16.45 -0.89
N GLU A 15 23.63 -16.14 -0.73
CA GLU A 15 24.33 -16.30 0.55
C GLU A 15 23.81 -15.34 1.62
N HIS A 16 23.57 -14.07 1.27
CA HIS A 16 22.92 -13.12 2.18
C HIS A 16 21.53 -13.59 2.64
N ALA A 17 20.72 -14.10 1.71
CA ALA A 17 19.39 -14.62 2.04
C ALA A 17 19.47 -15.83 2.99
N LYS A 18 20.42 -16.75 2.77
CA LYS A 18 20.64 -17.91 3.65
C LYS A 18 21.11 -17.49 5.04
N GLN A 19 22.04 -16.53 5.13
CA GLN A 19 22.52 -16.01 6.41
C GLN A 19 21.38 -15.39 7.21
N TYR A 20 20.58 -14.55 6.59
CA TYR A 20 19.38 -13.97 7.20
C TYR A 20 18.42 -15.06 7.67
N ALA A 21 18.08 -16.02 6.80
CA ALA A 21 17.19 -17.11 7.16
C ALA A 21 17.69 -17.91 8.38
N LYS A 22 19.00 -18.19 8.43
CA LYS A 22 19.63 -18.90 9.56
C LYS A 22 19.54 -18.10 10.86
N LEU A 23 19.83 -16.80 10.82
CA LEU A 23 19.70 -15.91 11.98
C LEU A 23 18.26 -15.90 12.52
N HIS A 24 17.28 -15.87 11.62
CA HIS A 24 15.86 -15.86 11.94
C HIS A 24 15.23 -17.25 12.10
N HIS A 25 16.05 -18.31 12.18
CA HIS A 25 15.61 -19.70 12.41
C HIS A 25 14.54 -20.16 11.40
N THR A 26 14.67 -19.70 10.15
CA THR A 26 13.73 -19.97 9.06
C THR A 26 14.48 -20.44 7.81
N SER A 27 13.76 -20.71 6.73
CA SER A 27 14.34 -21.07 5.43
C SER A 27 14.09 -19.97 4.39
N VAL A 28 14.95 -19.89 3.38
CA VAL A 28 14.76 -18.96 2.24
C VAL A 28 13.43 -19.24 1.55
N SER A 29 13.05 -20.51 1.41
CA SER A 29 11.75 -20.90 0.84
C SER A 29 10.57 -20.38 1.65
N GLN A 30 10.65 -20.43 2.99
CA GLN A 30 9.63 -19.89 3.88
C GLN A 30 9.52 -18.36 3.75
N LEU A 31 10.66 -17.66 3.74
CA LEU A 31 10.70 -16.20 3.58
C LEU A 31 10.03 -15.75 2.27
N VAL A 32 10.35 -16.43 1.17
CA VAL A 32 9.76 -16.13 -0.15
C VAL A 32 8.27 -16.46 -0.18
N ALA A 33 7.85 -17.55 0.47
CA ALA A 33 6.43 -17.90 0.57
C ALA A 33 5.64 -16.83 1.34
N GLU A 34 6.17 -16.35 2.47
CA GLU A 34 5.56 -15.26 3.24
C GLU A 34 5.47 -13.96 2.43
N TYR A 35 6.51 -13.63 1.68
CA TYR A 35 6.49 -12.48 0.78
C TYR A 35 5.39 -12.61 -0.30
N PHE A 36 5.26 -13.78 -0.93
CA PHE A 36 4.18 -14.00 -1.91
C PHE A 36 2.78 -13.90 -1.30
N LEU A 37 2.60 -14.40 -0.08
CA LEU A 37 1.34 -14.23 0.66
C LEU A 37 1.03 -12.74 0.91
N GLN A 38 2.05 -11.94 1.22
CA GLN A 38 1.88 -10.51 1.43
C GLN A 38 1.56 -9.77 0.13
N LEU A 39 2.18 -10.13 -0.99
CA LEU A 39 1.84 -9.56 -2.30
C LEU A 39 0.38 -9.80 -2.68
N GLN A 40 -0.14 -11.00 -2.42
CA GLN A 40 -1.55 -11.31 -2.66
C GLN A 40 -2.48 -10.43 -1.82
N LYS A 41 -2.16 -10.20 -0.53
CA LYS A 41 -2.96 -9.33 0.35
C LYS A 41 -2.99 -7.89 -0.13
N ILE A 42 -1.85 -7.38 -0.59
CA ILE A 42 -1.75 -6.01 -1.13
C ILE A 42 -2.63 -5.88 -2.38
N GLN A 43 -2.55 -6.83 -3.31
CA GLN A 43 -3.42 -6.80 -4.51
C GLN A 43 -4.91 -6.83 -4.13
N GLN A 44 -5.30 -7.63 -3.14
CA GLN A 44 -6.68 -7.66 -2.65
C GLN A 44 -7.10 -6.36 -1.95
N GLN A 45 -6.21 -5.69 -1.21
CA GLN A 45 -6.51 -4.38 -0.63
C GLN A 45 -6.62 -3.27 -1.67
N VAL A 46 -5.88 -3.34 -2.77
CA VAL A 46 -5.97 -2.34 -3.84
C VAL A 46 -7.25 -2.52 -4.66
N GLU A 47 -7.66 -3.76 -4.91
CA GLU A 47 -8.91 -4.08 -5.65
C GLU A 47 -10.18 -3.99 -4.78
N HIS A 48 -10.07 -4.19 -3.46
CA HIS A 48 -11.22 -4.30 -2.56
C HIS A 48 -11.05 -3.61 -1.20
N SER A 49 -10.25 -2.55 -1.05
CA SER A 49 -10.35 -1.76 0.20
C SER A 49 -11.62 -0.91 0.16
N PRO A 50 -12.66 -1.23 0.94
CA PRO A 50 -13.56 -0.19 1.38
C PRO A 50 -12.69 0.90 2.02
N LEU A 51 -12.96 2.16 1.67
CA LEU A 51 -12.46 3.30 2.45
C LEU A 51 -12.61 2.97 3.95
N PRO A 52 -11.66 3.34 4.82
CA PRO A 52 -11.85 3.25 6.26
C PRO A 52 -13.23 3.77 6.69
N SER A 53 -13.86 3.20 7.72
CA SER A 53 -15.25 3.50 8.09
C SER A 53 -15.52 5.00 8.23
N ILE A 54 -14.60 5.74 8.86
CA ILE A 54 -14.66 7.19 9.00
C ILE A 54 -14.62 7.90 7.64
N THR A 55 -13.76 7.47 6.71
CA THR A 55 -13.66 8.08 5.38
C THR A 55 -14.81 7.68 4.48
N GLN A 56 -15.43 6.51 4.65
CA GLN A 56 -16.69 6.15 3.98
C GLN A 56 -17.83 7.06 4.38
N GLN A 57 -17.99 7.30 5.68
CA GLN A 57 -19.03 8.18 6.21
C GLN A 57 -18.86 9.62 5.72
N LEU A 58 -17.62 10.06 5.55
CA LEU A 58 -17.29 11.39 5.02
C LEU A 58 -17.35 11.46 3.49
N SER A 59 -17.09 10.35 2.79
CA SER A 59 -17.11 10.30 1.33
C SER A 59 -18.54 10.31 0.80
N GLY A 60 -18.93 11.40 0.12
CA GLY A 60 -20.26 11.55 -0.47
C GLY A 60 -21.03 12.77 0.03
N ILE A 61 -20.70 13.29 1.22
CA ILE A 61 -21.33 14.49 1.79
C ILE A 61 -21.16 15.72 0.87
N LEU A 62 -20.02 15.78 0.18
CA LEU A 62 -19.67 16.88 -0.73
C LEU A 62 -20.13 16.67 -2.19
N LYS A 63 -20.73 15.51 -2.54
CA LYS A 63 -21.14 15.24 -3.93
C LYS A 63 -22.32 16.10 -4.40
N GLU A 64 -23.13 16.59 -3.47
CA GLU A 64 -24.34 17.38 -3.75
C GLU A 64 -24.11 18.89 -3.66
N HIS A 65 -22.90 19.31 -3.30
CA HIS A 65 -22.54 20.72 -3.19
C HIS A 65 -21.61 21.09 -4.34
N ASP A 66 -21.95 22.16 -5.07
CA ASP A 66 -21.07 22.68 -6.11
C ASP A 66 -19.84 23.32 -5.44
N VAL A 67 -18.75 22.56 -5.37
CA VAL A 67 -17.52 22.93 -4.65
C VAL A 67 -16.72 24.02 -5.38
N THR A 68 -17.20 24.43 -6.56
CA THR A 68 -16.55 25.40 -7.43
C THR A 68 -16.51 26.79 -6.78
N ASP A 69 -17.62 27.22 -6.16
CA ASP A 69 -17.72 28.54 -5.52
C ASP A 69 -16.89 28.63 -4.22
N VAL A 70 -16.84 27.55 -3.44
CA VAL A 70 -16.12 27.48 -2.15
C VAL A 70 -14.61 27.70 -2.33
N LYS A 71 -14.07 27.24 -3.47
CA LYS A 71 -12.65 27.41 -3.79
C LYS A 71 -12.33 28.89 -4.02
N THR A 72 -13.14 29.58 -4.80
CA THR A 72 -13.00 31.03 -5.08
C THR A 72 -13.13 31.85 -3.80
N GLU A 73 -14.15 31.60 -2.98
CA GLU A 73 -14.32 32.30 -1.69
C GLU A 73 -13.13 32.10 -0.74
N TYR A 74 -12.54 30.90 -0.72
CA TYR A 74 -11.36 30.61 0.08
C TYR A 74 -10.13 31.41 -0.37
N TYR A 75 -9.89 31.51 -1.68
CA TYR A 75 -8.77 32.29 -2.23
C TYR A 75 -8.95 33.79 -2.00
N ASP A 76 -10.16 34.32 -2.18
CA ASP A 76 -10.48 35.73 -1.90
C ASP A 76 -10.28 36.07 -0.42
N ALA A 77 -10.69 35.17 0.49
CA ALA A 77 -10.46 35.33 1.92
C ALA A 77 -8.97 35.28 2.29
N LEU A 78 -8.18 34.49 1.57
CA LEU A 78 -6.73 34.42 1.75
C LEU A 78 -6.05 35.70 1.29
N GLU A 79 -6.40 36.21 0.10
CA GLU A 79 -5.87 37.48 -0.41
C GLU A 79 -6.16 38.63 0.55
N LYS A 80 -7.39 38.72 1.07
CA LYS A 80 -7.79 39.77 2.00
C LYS A 80 -7.10 39.71 3.37
N LYS A 81 -6.61 38.53 3.77
CA LYS A 81 -5.92 38.32 5.04
C LYS A 81 -4.43 38.68 4.97
N TYR A 82 -3.82 38.55 3.80
CA TYR A 82 -2.39 38.78 3.57
C TYR A 82 -2.08 40.06 2.77
N GLN A 83 -3.10 40.86 2.42
CA GLN A 83 -2.98 42.29 2.14
C GLN A 83 -2.99 43.10 3.44
#